data_AF-W2TMZ2-F1
#
_entry.id   AF-W2TMZ2-F1
#
_cell.length_a   1.000
_cell.length_b   1.000
_cell.length_c   1.000
_cell.angle_alpha   90.00
_cell.angle_beta   90.00
_cell.angle_gamma   90.00
#
_symmetry.space_group_name_H-M   'P 1'
#
loop_
_entity.id
_entity.type
_entity.pdbx_description
1 polymer ?
#
loop_
_entity_poly.entity_id
_entity_poly.type
_entity_poly.pdbx_seq_one_letter_code
_entity_poly.pdbx_strand_id
1 'polypeptide(L)'
;MYKRCSLVASAILNDVYSMCDVIRHLILSAGVACLDTEDSKNLHVHRLRAELEGRHFERRHISAVDIGIESGTRRLIIAPPEPLSIVITAGHGRRYARIYAFLTDLARAACALSEVELREHNLSPESSRQLFYCCTAMLRVITGARDHLLTELGSVWEDFRDGWNSVVTIDHAINAHRRAMKCMMHRTLLDVSNLTTGRTVGTMCESCVRFAQALNAGDESSAFIHYRYFDDHAQLLRESTN
;
A
#
# COMPACT_ATOMS: atom_id res chain seq x y z
N MET A 1 -22.81 9.90 37.38
CA MET A 1 -21.75 8.99 36.92
C MET A 1 -21.99 8.51 35.48
N TYR A 2 -23.15 7.90 35.19
CA TYR A 2 -23.52 7.39 33.85
C TYR A 2 -23.35 8.40 32.69
N LYS A 3 -23.83 9.64 32.86
CA LYS A 3 -23.70 10.71 31.84
C LYS A 3 -22.24 11.07 31.52
N ARG A 4 -21.34 11.05 32.52
CA ARG A 4 -19.91 11.31 32.31
C ARG A 4 -19.23 10.16 31.58
N CYS A 5 -19.54 8.91 31.94
CA CYS A 5 -19.01 7.73 31.26
C CYS A 5 -19.45 7.66 29.80
N SER A 6 -20.72 8.00 29.51
CA SER A 6 -21.23 8.06 28.13
C SER A 6 -20.52 9.14 27.30
N LEU A 7 -20.30 10.35 27.85
CA LEU A 7 -19.55 11.40 27.16
C LEU A 7 -18.11 11.00 26.85
N VAL A 8 -17.42 10.35 27.81
CA VAL A 8 -16.06 9.84 27.60
C VAL A 8 -16.04 8.77 26.52
N ALA A 9 -16.97 7.81 26.56
CA ALA A 9 -17.06 6.78 25.53
C ALA A 9 -17.31 7.37 24.13
N SER A 10 -18.24 8.32 24.00
CA SER A 10 -18.48 9.02 22.72
C SER A 10 -17.25 9.78 22.23
N ALA A 11 -16.51 10.44 23.12
CA ALA A 11 -15.27 11.11 22.76
C ALA A 11 -14.23 10.11 22.23
N ILE A 12 -14.03 8.97 22.91
CA ILE A 12 -13.12 7.90 22.47
C ILE A 12 -13.54 7.36 21.10
N LEU A 13 -14.84 7.13 20.87
CA LEU A 13 -15.34 6.61 19.60
C LEU A 13 -15.07 7.58 18.44
N ASN A 14 -15.33 8.87 18.63
CA ASN A 14 -15.02 9.89 17.63
C ASN A 14 -13.52 9.94 17.34
N ASP A 15 -12.71 9.77 18.38
CA ASP A 15 -11.26 9.79 18.29
C ASP A 15 -10.69 8.58 17.53
N VAL A 16 -11.25 7.39 17.78
CA VAL A 16 -10.92 6.18 17.02
C VAL A 16 -11.30 6.35 15.54
N TYR A 17 -12.47 6.94 15.27
CA TYR A 17 -12.90 7.18 13.89
C TYR A 17 -11.94 8.15 13.18
N SER A 18 -11.57 9.26 13.83
CA SER A 18 -10.59 10.22 13.31
C SER A 18 -9.23 9.56 13.03
N MET A 19 -8.75 8.70 13.93
CA MET A 19 -7.52 7.94 13.69
C MET A 19 -7.65 6.97 12.51
N CYS A 20 -8.81 6.33 12.32
CA CYS A 20 -9.08 5.48 11.15
C CYS A 20 -9.04 6.30 9.86
N ASP A 21 -9.51 7.55 9.85
CA ASP A 21 -9.44 8.43 8.67
C ASP A 21 -7.99 8.80 8.31
N VAL A 22 -7.13 9.04 9.31
CA VAL A 22 -5.68 9.22 9.11
C VAL A 22 -5.09 7.97 8.46
N ILE A 23 -5.37 6.78 9.00
CA ILE A 23 -4.88 5.50 8.46
C ILE A 23 -5.38 5.26 7.04
N ARG A 24 -6.66 5.53 6.77
CA ARG A 24 -7.25 5.44 5.43
C ARG A 24 -6.50 6.32 4.46
N HIS A 25 -6.30 7.59 4.81
CA HIS A 25 -5.60 8.53 3.95
C HIS A 25 -4.19 8.04 3.64
N LEU A 26 -3.44 7.64 4.66
CA LEU A 26 -2.09 7.09 4.53
C LEU A 26 -2.02 5.91 3.55
N ILE A 27 -2.92 4.94 3.70
CA ILE A 27 -2.96 3.75 2.84
C ILE A 27 -3.28 4.10 1.40
N LEU A 28 -4.27 4.98 1.17
CA LEU A 28 -4.66 5.37 -0.18
C LEU A 28 -3.58 6.22 -0.88
N SER A 29 -2.83 7.04 -0.12
CA SER A 29 -1.71 7.81 -0.67
C SER A 29 -0.52 6.93 -1.08
N ALA A 30 -0.38 5.71 -0.52
CA ALA A 30 0.70 4.79 -0.87
C ALA A 30 0.67 4.36 -2.35
N GLY A 31 -0.53 4.19 -2.91
CA GLY A 31 -0.72 3.78 -4.31
C GLY A 31 -0.34 4.86 -5.34
N VAL A 32 -0.01 6.07 -4.89
CA VAL A 32 0.39 7.20 -5.75
C VAL A 32 1.84 7.61 -5.47
N ALA A 33 2.51 6.98 -4.51
CA ALA A 33 3.85 7.35 -4.10
C ALA A 33 4.91 6.78 -5.07
N CYS A 34 5.68 7.69 -5.69
CA CYS A 34 6.81 7.35 -6.56
C CYS A 34 8.10 7.39 -5.74
N LEU A 35 8.52 6.24 -5.19
CA LEU A 35 9.62 6.15 -4.21
C LEU A 35 10.81 5.35 -4.74
N ASP A 36 11.69 6.00 -5.50
CA ASP A 36 12.80 5.31 -6.18
C ASP A 36 14.15 5.39 -5.44
N THR A 37 14.29 6.28 -4.44
CA THR A 37 15.55 6.48 -3.69
C THR A 37 15.33 6.58 -2.17
N GLU A 38 16.36 6.33 -1.37
CA GLU A 38 16.31 6.52 0.10
C GLU A 38 16.06 7.99 0.50
N ASP A 39 16.56 8.94 -0.30
CA ASP A 39 16.26 10.35 -0.13
C ASP A 39 14.80 10.67 -0.48
N SER A 40 14.24 10.03 -1.52
CA SER A 40 12.82 10.09 -1.85
C SER A 40 11.95 9.56 -0.71
N LYS A 41 12.36 8.46 -0.06
CA LYS A 41 11.63 7.91 1.10
C LYS A 41 11.59 8.88 2.29
N ASN A 42 12.72 9.51 2.62
CA ASN A 42 12.78 10.51 3.70
C ASN A 42 11.92 11.74 3.39
N LEU A 43 12.04 12.26 2.18
CA LEU A 43 11.24 13.39 1.71
C LEU A 43 9.75 13.05 1.69
N HIS A 44 9.40 11.81 1.37
CA HIS A 44 8.03 11.32 1.40
C HIS A 44 7.42 11.36 2.79
N VAL A 45 8.16 11.04 3.85
CA VAL A 45 7.65 11.16 5.25
C VAL A 45 7.27 12.60 5.58
N HIS A 46 8.15 13.54 5.24
CA HIS A 46 7.89 14.95 5.49
C HIS A 46 6.70 15.46 4.67
N ARG A 47 6.58 15.04 3.40
CA ARG A 47 5.42 15.37 2.56
C ARG A 47 4.13 14.77 3.10
N LEU A 48 4.13 13.50 3.49
CA LEU A 48 3.00 12.80 4.04
C LEU A 48 2.53 13.45 5.35
N ARG A 49 3.47 13.81 6.23
CA ARG A 49 3.16 14.55 7.46
C ARG A 49 2.59 15.92 7.16
N ALA A 50 3.19 16.67 6.24
CA ALA A 50 2.67 17.97 5.82
C ALA A 50 1.29 17.88 5.17
N GLU A 51 1.01 16.82 4.39
CA GLU A 51 -0.32 16.56 3.82
C GLU A 51 -1.35 16.26 4.91
N LEU A 52 -0.99 15.43 5.90
CA LEU A 52 -1.86 15.16 7.04
C LEU A 52 -2.17 16.43 7.84
N GLU A 53 -1.16 17.27 8.08
CA GLU A 53 -1.32 18.56 8.76
C GLU A 53 -2.17 19.53 7.93
N GLY A 54 -1.96 19.59 6.61
CA GLY A 54 -2.73 20.42 5.68
C GLY A 54 -4.20 19.99 5.56
N ARG A 55 -4.51 18.72 5.82
CA ARG A 55 -5.88 18.19 5.93
C ARG A 55 -6.51 18.40 7.31
N HIS A 56 -5.82 19.09 8.21
CA HIS A 56 -6.28 19.38 9.57
C HIS A 56 -6.56 18.14 10.43
N PHE A 57 -5.84 17.05 10.21
CA PHE A 57 -5.89 15.92 11.14
C PHE A 57 -5.29 16.30 12.49
N GLU A 58 -5.78 15.67 13.56
CA GLU A 58 -5.31 15.97 14.90
C GLU A 58 -3.82 15.60 15.06
N ARG A 59 -3.03 16.53 15.61
CA ARG A 59 -1.58 16.36 15.76
C ARG A 59 -1.20 15.08 16.49
N ARG A 60 -1.97 14.64 17.49
CA ARG A 60 -1.74 13.37 18.21
C ARG A 60 -1.91 12.12 17.33
N HIS A 61 -2.80 12.15 16.34
CA HIS A 61 -2.97 11.06 15.38
C HIS A 61 -1.84 11.05 14.35
N ILE A 62 -1.40 12.23 13.93
CA ILE A 62 -0.23 12.39 13.06
C ILE A 62 1.04 11.90 13.77
N SER A 63 1.20 12.21 15.06
CA SER A 63 2.33 11.74 15.87
C SER A 63 2.32 10.22 16.12
N ALA A 64 1.17 9.57 15.96
CA ALA A 64 1.04 8.11 16.07
C ALA A 64 1.57 7.36 14.84
N VAL A 65 1.99 8.10 13.81
CA VAL A 65 2.49 7.58 12.54
C VAL A 65 3.93 8.04 12.39
N ASP A 66 4.83 7.08 12.17
CA ASP A 66 6.25 7.33 12.04
C ASP A 66 6.87 6.43 10.97
N ILE A 67 8.10 6.71 10.54
CA ILE A 67 8.92 5.78 9.75
C ILE A 67 10.14 5.40 10.58
N GLY A 68 10.08 4.19 11.15
CA GLY A 68 11.20 3.63 11.92
C GLY A 68 11.98 2.60 11.12
N ILE A 69 13.11 2.20 11.67
CA ILE A 69 13.90 1.07 11.16
C ILE A 69 13.45 -0.18 11.92
N GLU A 70 12.80 -1.10 11.21
CA GLU A 70 12.43 -2.41 11.75
C GLU A 70 13.22 -3.48 10.99
N SER A 71 14.04 -4.26 11.72
CA SER A 71 14.92 -5.31 11.16
C SER A 71 15.83 -4.82 10.01
N GLY A 72 16.37 -3.60 10.14
CA GLY A 72 17.26 -3.01 9.14
C GLY A 72 16.57 -2.38 7.92
N THR A 73 15.23 -2.47 7.83
CA THR A 73 14.44 -1.83 6.76
C THR A 73 13.60 -0.69 7.31
N ARG A 74 13.60 0.47 6.62
CA ARG A 74 12.68 1.57 6.95
C ARG A 74 11.25 1.15 6.63
N ARG A 75 10.37 1.26 7.61
CA ARG A 75 8.96 0.87 7.50
C ARG A 75 8.06 1.88 8.20
N LEU A 76 6.84 2.02 7.66
CA LEU A 76 5.77 2.75 8.33
C LEU A 76 5.45 2.06 9.67
N ILE A 77 5.39 2.85 10.73
CA ILE A 77 4.98 2.44 12.06
C ILE A 77 3.70 3.19 12.40
N ILE A 78 2.66 2.45 12.79
CA ILE A 78 1.41 3.01 13.27
C ILE A 78 1.21 2.52 14.71
N ALA A 79 1.33 3.44 15.65
CA ALA A 79 1.25 3.19 17.09
C ALA A 79 0.17 4.10 17.71
N PRO A 80 -1.11 3.69 17.67
CA PRO A 80 -2.21 4.50 18.18
C PRO A 80 -2.03 4.80 19.67
N PRO A 81 -2.23 6.05 20.11
CA PRO A 81 -2.08 6.43 21.51
C PRO A 81 -3.17 5.81 22.38
N GLU A 82 -2.94 5.70 23.68
CA GLU A 82 -4.01 5.39 24.65
C GLU A 82 -5.07 6.50 24.64
N PRO A 83 -6.38 6.19 24.73
CA PRO A 83 -6.98 4.85 24.84
C PRO A 83 -7.33 4.19 23.51
N LEU A 84 -6.92 4.76 22.36
CA LEU A 84 -7.28 4.26 21.02
C LEU A 84 -6.69 2.87 20.74
N SER A 85 -5.56 2.55 21.35
CA SER A 85 -4.88 1.25 21.30
C SER A 85 -5.79 0.06 21.68
N ILE A 86 -6.84 0.30 22.49
CA ILE A 86 -7.86 -0.69 22.86
C ILE A 86 -8.62 -1.18 21.62
N VAL A 87 -8.90 -0.29 20.67
CA VAL A 87 -9.60 -0.60 19.41
C VAL A 87 -8.59 -0.88 18.29
N ILE A 88 -7.62 0.01 18.11
CA ILE A 88 -6.58 -0.06 17.10
C ILE A 88 -5.29 -0.57 17.75
N THR A 89 -5.24 -1.86 18.04
CA THR A 89 -4.06 -2.50 18.62
C THR A 89 -2.80 -2.36 17.75
N ALA A 90 -1.61 -2.53 18.35
CA ALA A 90 -0.34 -2.61 17.62
C ALA A 90 -0.31 -3.71 16.54
N GLY A 91 -1.09 -4.79 16.74
CA GLY A 91 -1.26 -5.83 15.71
C GLY A 91 -2.01 -5.34 14.48
N HIS A 92 -2.96 -4.41 14.63
CA HIS A 92 -3.57 -3.72 13.50
C HIS A 92 -2.59 -2.77 12.81
N GLY A 93 -1.81 -2.00 13.59
CA GLY A 93 -0.77 -1.11 13.06
C GLY A 93 0.21 -1.83 12.12
N ARG A 94 0.70 -3.02 12.51
CA ARG A 94 1.57 -3.86 11.64
C ARG A 94 0.89 -4.30 10.35
N ARG A 95 -0.40 -4.60 10.38
CA ARG A 95 -1.16 -5.01 9.18
C ARG A 95 -1.36 -3.83 8.22
N TYR A 96 -1.68 -2.65 8.75
CA TYR A 96 -1.76 -1.43 7.96
C TYR A 96 -0.42 -1.08 7.30
N ALA A 97 0.69 -1.17 8.05
CA ALA A 97 2.02 -0.98 7.50
C ALA A 97 2.35 -1.97 6.37
N ARG A 98 1.88 -3.22 6.48
CA ARG A 98 2.05 -4.23 5.44
C ARG A 98 1.25 -3.92 4.17
N ILE A 99 0.00 -3.48 4.31
CA ILE A 99 -0.83 -3.01 3.18
C ILE A 99 -0.15 -1.82 2.50
N TYR A 100 0.30 -0.84 3.29
CA TYR A 100 1.00 0.34 2.79
C TYR A 100 2.25 -0.04 1.97
N ALA A 101 3.10 -0.92 2.50
CA ALA A 101 4.30 -1.38 1.81
C ALA A 101 3.95 -2.07 0.48
N PHE A 102 2.93 -2.93 0.49
CA PHE A 102 2.50 -3.64 -0.71
C PHE A 102 2.00 -2.70 -1.82
N LEU A 103 1.19 -1.70 -1.47
CA LEU A 103 0.76 -0.66 -2.42
C LEU A 103 1.92 0.19 -2.92
N THR A 104 2.88 0.50 -2.05
CA THR A 104 4.08 1.26 -2.41
C THR A 104 4.93 0.50 -3.42
N ASP A 105 5.09 -0.83 -3.27
CA ASP A 105 5.83 -1.65 -4.22
C ASP A 105 5.18 -1.66 -5.61
N LEU A 106 3.84 -1.74 -5.67
CA LEU A 106 3.09 -1.62 -6.92
C LEU A 106 3.24 -0.23 -7.55
N ALA A 107 3.14 0.84 -6.76
CA ALA A 107 3.31 2.20 -7.24
C ALA A 107 4.72 2.46 -7.77
N ARG A 108 5.75 2.00 -7.05
CA ARG A 108 7.15 2.07 -7.46
C ARG A 108 7.40 1.30 -8.76
N ALA A 109 6.87 0.09 -8.89
CA ALA A 109 6.97 -0.68 -10.13
C ALA A 109 6.31 0.02 -11.32
N ALA A 110 5.11 0.60 -11.12
CA ALA A 110 4.42 1.37 -12.16
C ALA A 110 5.19 2.62 -12.57
N CYS A 111 5.74 3.36 -11.60
CA CYS A 111 6.59 4.52 -11.83
C CYS A 111 7.82 4.17 -12.67
N ALA A 112 8.60 3.19 -12.22
CA ALA A 112 9.82 2.78 -12.89
C ALA A 112 9.58 2.42 -14.36
N LEU A 113 8.47 1.73 -14.67
CA LEU A 113 8.09 1.40 -16.05
C LEU A 113 7.60 2.59 -16.86
N SER A 114 6.99 3.59 -16.23
CA SER A 114 6.46 4.78 -16.91
C SER A 114 7.56 5.78 -17.29
N GLU A 115 8.70 5.74 -16.58
CA GLU A 115 9.85 6.61 -16.78
C GLU A 115 10.92 6.02 -17.72
N VAL A 116 10.64 4.87 -18.35
CA VAL A 116 11.58 4.24 -19.29
C VAL A 116 11.68 5.07 -20.58
N GLU A 117 12.90 5.47 -20.94
CA GLU A 117 13.17 6.26 -22.14
C GLU A 117 13.74 5.40 -23.29
N LEU A 118 12.85 4.77 -24.06
CA LEU A 118 13.24 3.88 -25.17
C LEU A 118 13.97 4.55 -26.35
N ARG A 119 13.98 5.89 -26.42
CA ARG A 119 14.51 6.65 -27.57
C ARG A 119 16.01 6.94 -27.46
N GLU A 120 16.60 6.83 -26.29
CA GLU A 120 17.99 7.25 -26.05
C GLU A 120 19.02 6.13 -26.35
N HIS A 121 18.55 4.91 -26.58
CA HIS A 121 19.42 3.76 -26.74
C HIS A 121 19.62 3.38 -28.21
N ASN A 122 20.86 3.04 -28.60
CA ASN A 122 21.24 2.55 -29.93
C ASN A 122 20.72 1.12 -30.20
N LEU A 123 19.43 0.89 -29.97
CA LEU A 123 18.78 -0.41 -30.11
C LEU A 123 18.44 -0.68 -31.58
N SER A 124 18.40 -1.95 -31.95
CA SER A 124 17.81 -2.33 -33.23
C SER A 124 16.32 -1.94 -33.26
N PRO A 125 15.73 -1.58 -34.42
CA PRO A 125 14.30 -1.27 -34.51
C PRO A 125 13.39 -2.42 -34.06
N GLU A 126 13.84 -3.66 -34.21
CA GLU A 126 13.11 -4.85 -33.78
C GLU A 126 13.16 -5.03 -32.26
N SER A 127 14.36 -4.96 -31.66
CA SER A 127 14.55 -4.98 -30.20
C SER A 127 13.73 -3.89 -29.51
N SER A 128 13.75 -2.68 -30.06
CA SER A 128 13.01 -1.53 -29.52
C SER A 128 11.49 -1.80 -29.47
N ARG A 129 10.92 -2.40 -30.52
CA ARG A 129 9.49 -2.76 -30.56
C ARG A 129 9.13 -3.84 -29.55
N GLN A 130 9.96 -4.87 -29.42
CA GLN A 130 9.74 -5.96 -28.48
C GLN A 130 9.83 -5.46 -27.03
N LEU A 131 10.84 -4.66 -26.70
CA LEU A 131 11.01 -4.07 -25.36
C LEU A 131 9.88 -3.09 -25.02
N PHE A 132 9.40 -2.31 -25.99
CA PHE A 132 8.20 -1.48 -25.81
C PHE A 132 6.96 -2.31 -25.47
N TYR A 133 6.76 -3.43 -26.17
CA TYR A 133 5.66 -4.36 -25.88
C TYR A 133 5.79 -4.94 -24.47
N CYS A 134 6.97 -5.44 -24.09
CA CYS A 134 7.25 -5.95 -22.75
C CYS A 134 6.94 -4.91 -21.67
N CYS A 135 7.46 -3.69 -21.82
CA CYS A 135 7.24 -2.58 -20.88
C CYS A 135 5.75 -2.28 -20.71
N THR A 136 5.02 -2.18 -21.84
CA THR A 136 3.58 -1.88 -21.84
C THR A 136 2.77 -3.01 -21.18
N ALA A 137 3.11 -4.27 -21.45
CA ALA A 137 2.44 -5.42 -20.86
C ALA A 137 2.64 -5.47 -19.33
N MET A 138 3.88 -5.31 -18.87
CA MET A 138 4.20 -5.25 -17.44
C MET A 138 3.48 -4.09 -16.75
N LEU A 139 3.53 -2.89 -17.36
CA LEU A 139 2.91 -1.69 -16.80
C LEU A 139 1.41 -1.90 -16.61
N ARG A 140 0.73 -2.42 -17.65
CA ARG A 140 -0.72 -2.68 -17.60
C ARG A 140 -1.12 -3.63 -16.47
N VAL A 141 -0.35 -4.68 -16.25
CA VAL A 141 -0.64 -5.66 -15.18
C VAL A 141 -0.44 -5.02 -13.81
N ILE A 142 0.68 -4.32 -13.60
CA ILE A 142 0.98 -3.69 -12.30
C ILE A 142 0.01 -2.55 -11.98
N THR A 143 -0.27 -1.64 -12.93
CA THR A 143 -1.24 -0.56 -12.70
C THR A 143 -2.64 -1.12 -12.49
N GLY A 144 -3.03 -2.13 -13.28
CA GLY A 144 -4.33 -2.79 -13.10
C GLY A 144 -4.48 -3.42 -11.71
N ALA A 145 -3.45 -4.13 -11.23
CA ALA A 145 -3.45 -4.70 -9.88
C ALA A 145 -3.52 -3.61 -8.81
N ARG A 146 -2.71 -2.56 -8.93
CA ARG A 146 -2.70 -1.41 -8.01
C ARG A 146 -4.06 -0.73 -7.92
N ASP A 147 -4.65 -0.39 -9.07
CA ASP A 147 -5.89 0.37 -9.14
C ASP A 147 -7.08 -0.48 -8.65
N HIS A 148 -7.07 -1.78 -8.94
CA HIS A 148 -8.03 -2.73 -8.38
C HIS A 148 -7.94 -2.77 -6.85
N LEU A 149 -6.74 -2.92 -6.29
CA LEU A 149 -6.55 -2.96 -4.83
C LEU A 149 -6.95 -1.65 -4.15
N LEU A 150 -6.65 -0.50 -4.74
CA LEU A 150 -7.11 0.80 -4.23
C LEU A 150 -8.64 0.89 -4.23
N THR A 151 -9.29 0.38 -5.27
CA THR A 151 -10.76 0.32 -5.38
C THR A 151 -11.35 -0.59 -4.30
N GLU A 152 -10.79 -1.79 -4.12
CA GLU A 152 -11.24 -2.74 -3.11
C GLU A 152 -11.06 -2.20 -1.68
N LEU A 153 -9.93 -1.56 -1.39
CA LEU A 153 -9.68 -0.91 -0.11
C LEU A 153 -10.62 0.28 0.11
N GLY A 154 -10.90 1.05 -0.94
CA GLY A 154 -11.92 2.09 -0.94
C GLY A 154 -13.27 1.54 -0.51
N SER A 155 -13.75 0.47 -1.17
CA SER A 155 -15.01 -0.21 -0.86
C SER A 155 -15.07 -0.71 0.59
N VAL A 156 -14.02 -1.35 1.11
CA VAL A 156 -14.00 -1.80 2.51
C VAL A 156 -14.11 -0.62 3.49
N TRP A 157 -13.54 0.54 3.14
CA TRP A 157 -13.69 1.73 3.96
C TRP A 157 -15.08 2.33 3.94
N GLU A 158 -15.79 2.23 2.82
CA GLU A 158 -17.19 2.64 2.76
C GLU A 158 -18.06 1.74 3.64
N ASP A 159 -17.90 0.41 3.52
CA ASP A 159 -18.60 -0.56 4.37
C ASP A 159 -18.32 -0.33 5.87
N PHE A 160 -17.05 -0.02 6.21
CA PHE A 160 -16.67 0.31 7.58
C PHE A 160 -17.34 1.59 8.07
N ARG A 161 -17.34 2.66 7.26
CA ARG A 161 -17.98 3.94 7.60
C ARG A 161 -19.47 3.76 7.81
N ASP A 162 -20.15 3.02 6.94
CA ASP A 162 -21.59 2.79 7.04
C ASP A 162 -21.92 1.97 8.29
N GLY A 163 -21.12 0.94 8.57
CA GLY A 163 -21.20 0.18 9.81
C GLY A 163 -20.90 1.02 11.06
N TRP A 164 -19.99 2.00 10.96
CA TRP A 164 -19.58 2.84 12.09
C TRP A 164 -20.72 3.73 12.62
N ASN A 165 -21.64 4.15 11.76
CA ASN A 165 -22.80 4.96 12.16
C ASN A 165 -23.69 4.29 13.22
N SER A 166 -23.60 2.95 13.36
CA SER A 166 -24.32 2.16 14.36
C SER A 166 -23.53 1.88 15.65
N VAL A 167 -22.28 2.36 15.74
CA VAL A 167 -21.37 2.09 16.86
C VAL A 167 -21.70 3.00 18.05
N VAL A 168 -22.18 2.39 19.13
CA VAL A 168 -22.55 3.08 20.37
C VAL A 168 -21.70 2.67 21.58
N THR A 169 -20.87 1.63 21.43
CA THR A 169 -19.99 1.11 22.48
C THR A 169 -18.59 0.84 21.95
N ILE A 170 -17.61 0.78 22.86
CA ILE A 170 -16.22 0.42 22.53
C ILE A 170 -16.16 -1.00 21.95
N ASP A 171 -16.94 -1.95 22.46
CA ASP A 171 -16.99 -3.32 21.92
C ASP A 171 -17.51 -3.35 20.48
N HIS A 172 -18.50 -2.52 20.15
CA HIS A 172 -18.98 -2.38 18.77
C HIS A 172 -17.87 -1.82 17.86
N ALA A 173 -17.10 -0.83 18.34
CA ALA A 173 -15.96 -0.28 17.60
C ALA A 173 -14.86 -1.32 17.36
N ILE A 174 -14.50 -2.11 18.37
CA ILE A 174 -13.54 -3.21 18.26
C ILE A 174 -13.98 -4.19 17.18
N ASN A 175 -15.25 -4.60 17.21
CA ASN A 175 -15.78 -5.56 16.25
C ASN A 175 -15.86 -4.98 14.83
N ALA A 176 -16.29 -3.73 14.67
CA ALA A 176 -16.33 -3.05 13.38
C ALA A 176 -14.93 -2.94 12.76
N HIS A 177 -13.96 -2.45 13.53
CA HIS A 177 -12.58 -2.30 13.09
C HIS A 177 -11.93 -3.66 12.78
N ARG A 178 -12.17 -4.70 13.59
CA ARG A 178 -11.67 -6.06 13.35
C ARG A 178 -12.23 -6.64 12.05
N ARG A 179 -13.52 -6.44 11.76
CA ARG A 179 -14.13 -6.88 10.49
C ARG A 179 -13.51 -6.15 9.31
N ALA A 180 -13.40 -4.84 9.36
CA ALA A 180 -12.76 -4.04 8.31
C ALA A 180 -11.32 -4.51 8.05
N MET A 181 -10.51 -4.69 9.09
CA MET A 181 -9.15 -5.23 8.96
C MET A 181 -9.13 -6.61 8.29
N LYS A 182 -10.01 -7.53 8.70
CA LYS A 182 -10.08 -8.86 8.08
C LYS A 182 -10.40 -8.75 6.59
N CYS A 183 -11.36 -7.91 6.21
CA CYS A 183 -11.74 -7.67 4.82
C CYS A 183 -10.58 -7.05 4.02
N MET A 184 -9.91 -6.02 4.55
CA MET A 184 -8.77 -5.39 3.88
C MET A 184 -7.63 -6.39 3.64
N MET A 185 -7.27 -7.20 4.64
CA MET A 185 -6.20 -8.20 4.50
C MET A 185 -6.54 -9.27 3.46
N HIS A 186 -7.81 -9.69 3.40
CA HIS A 186 -8.27 -10.66 2.42
C HIS A 186 -8.24 -10.08 1.00
N ARG A 187 -8.83 -8.89 0.80
CA ARG A 187 -8.91 -8.24 -0.52
C ARG A 187 -7.55 -7.79 -1.05
N THR A 188 -6.56 -7.59 -0.18
CA THR A 188 -5.17 -7.29 -0.56
C THR A 188 -4.28 -8.51 -0.75
N LEU A 189 -4.83 -9.73 -0.60
CA LEU A 189 -4.06 -10.99 -0.71
C LEU A 189 -2.93 -11.10 0.34
N LEU A 190 -3.03 -10.34 1.44
CA LEU A 190 -2.02 -10.32 2.51
C LEU A 190 -2.43 -11.18 3.71
N ASP A 191 -3.61 -11.79 3.67
CA ASP A 191 -4.04 -12.78 4.66
C ASP A 191 -3.15 -14.04 4.63
N VAL A 192 -3.29 -14.89 5.66
CA VAL A 192 -2.43 -16.07 5.83
C VAL A 192 -2.64 -17.08 4.69
N SER A 193 -3.85 -17.16 4.14
CA SER A 193 -4.19 -18.02 3.00
C SER A 193 -3.51 -17.61 1.70
N ASN A 194 -3.23 -16.32 1.51
CA ASN A 194 -2.72 -15.77 0.25
C ASN A 194 -1.25 -15.31 0.31
N LEU A 195 -0.50 -15.71 1.35
CA LEU A 195 0.90 -15.28 1.54
C LEU A 195 1.79 -15.57 0.33
N THR A 196 1.58 -16.70 -0.36
CA THR A 196 2.33 -17.06 -1.57
C THR A 196 1.99 -16.10 -2.71
N THR A 197 0.71 -15.84 -2.94
CA THR A 197 0.20 -14.91 -3.96
C THR A 197 0.76 -13.49 -3.76
N GLY A 198 0.69 -12.97 -2.53
CA GLY A 198 1.26 -11.65 -2.21
C GLY A 198 2.77 -11.57 -2.42
N ARG A 199 3.52 -12.66 -2.13
CA ARG A 199 4.96 -12.73 -2.41
C ARG A 199 5.25 -12.76 -3.90
N THR A 200 4.49 -13.53 -4.68
CA THR A 200 4.60 -13.59 -6.14
C THR A 200 4.42 -12.21 -6.77
N VAL A 201 3.39 -11.45 -6.34
CA VAL A 201 3.19 -10.06 -6.79
C VAL A 201 4.37 -9.16 -6.40
N GLY A 202 4.92 -9.33 -5.19
CA GLY A 202 6.14 -8.61 -4.77
C GLY A 202 7.33 -8.88 -5.70
N THR A 203 7.57 -10.14 -6.06
CA THR A 203 8.61 -10.54 -7.02
C THR A 203 8.37 -9.94 -8.41
N MET A 204 7.11 -9.88 -8.85
CA MET A 204 6.74 -9.21 -10.10
C MET A 204 7.06 -7.71 -10.06
N CYS A 205 6.77 -7.01 -8.95
CA CYS A 205 7.11 -5.60 -8.78
C CYS A 205 8.62 -5.36 -8.86
N GLU A 206 9.41 -6.20 -8.20
CA GLU A 206 10.88 -6.13 -8.27
C GLU A 206 11.39 -6.35 -9.70
N SER A 207 10.80 -7.29 -10.43
CA SER A 207 11.14 -7.55 -11.84
C SER A 207 10.86 -6.35 -12.73
N CYS A 208 9.79 -5.60 -12.48
CA CYS A 208 9.49 -4.35 -13.19
C CYS A 208 10.55 -3.28 -12.99
N VAL A 209 11.01 -3.11 -11.75
CA VAL A 209 12.04 -2.12 -11.41
C VAL A 209 13.37 -2.50 -12.05
N ARG A 210 13.76 -3.78 -11.97
CA ARG A 210 15.01 -4.26 -12.59
C ARG A 210 14.94 -4.21 -14.13
N PHE A 211 13.79 -4.49 -14.72
CA PHE A 211 13.54 -4.29 -16.16
C PHE A 211 13.80 -2.84 -16.56
N ALA A 212 13.18 -1.88 -15.86
CA ALA A 212 13.35 -0.46 -16.16
C ALA A 212 14.80 0.00 -15.98
N GLN A 213 15.48 -0.44 -14.91
CA GLN A 213 16.89 -0.15 -14.66
C GLN A 213 17.81 -0.69 -15.77
N ALA A 214 17.62 -1.96 -16.16
CA ALA A 214 18.40 -2.58 -17.23
C ALA A 214 18.19 -1.84 -18.55
N LEU A 215 16.94 -1.50 -18.86
CA LEU A 215 16.60 -0.82 -20.09
C LEU A 215 17.19 0.59 -20.15
N ASN A 216 17.07 1.39 -19.08
CA ASN A 216 17.68 2.72 -18.99
C ASN A 216 19.22 2.67 -18.98
N ALA A 217 19.82 1.52 -18.63
CA ALA A 217 21.27 1.28 -18.77
C ALA A 217 21.67 0.81 -20.18
N GLY A 218 20.72 0.62 -21.10
CA GLY A 218 20.96 0.07 -22.44
C GLY A 218 21.25 -1.44 -22.46
N ASP A 219 20.97 -2.18 -21.38
CA ASP A 219 21.17 -3.63 -21.29
C ASP A 219 19.91 -4.39 -21.71
N GLU A 220 19.77 -4.61 -23.03
CA GLU A 220 18.65 -5.35 -23.62
C GLU A 220 18.50 -6.77 -23.04
N SER A 221 19.63 -7.45 -22.85
CA SER A 221 19.62 -8.86 -22.45
C SER A 221 19.06 -9.03 -21.04
N SER A 222 19.51 -8.18 -20.12
CA SER A 222 18.97 -8.17 -18.75
C SER A 222 17.50 -7.75 -18.72
N ALA A 223 17.10 -6.78 -19.54
CA ALA A 223 15.69 -6.39 -19.65
C ALA A 223 14.80 -7.58 -20.05
N PHE A 224 15.16 -8.34 -21.10
CA PHE A 224 14.39 -9.53 -21.50
C PHE A 224 14.36 -10.63 -20.43
N ILE A 225 15.46 -10.82 -19.69
CA ILE A 225 15.50 -11.78 -18.57
C ILE A 225 14.47 -11.38 -17.49
N HIS A 226 14.43 -10.10 -17.12
CA HIS A 226 13.49 -9.60 -16.11
C HIS A 226 12.03 -9.64 -16.59
N TYR A 227 11.77 -9.39 -17.87
CA TYR A 227 10.44 -9.60 -18.45
C TYR A 227 10.01 -11.07 -18.39
N ARG A 228 10.88 -12.01 -18.79
CA ARG A 228 10.53 -13.44 -18.75
C ARG A 228 10.24 -13.90 -17.32
N TYR A 229 11.06 -13.49 -16.37
CA TYR A 229 10.84 -13.81 -14.96
C TYR A 229 9.50 -13.24 -14.46
N PHE A 230 9.13 -12.03 -14.87
CA PHE A 230 7.82 -11.46 -14.59
C PHE A 230 6.68 -12.30 -15.19
N ASP A 231 6.78 -12.68 -16.48
CA ASP A 231 5.72 -13.42 -17.17
C ASP A 231 5.51 -14.82 -16.58
N ASP A 232 6.60 -15.52 -16.21
CA ASP A 232 6.55 -16.80 -15.50
C ASP A 232 5.72 -16.67 -14.19
N HIS A 233 5.95 -15.61 -13.41
CA HIS A 233 5.20 -15.36 -12.17
C HIS A 233 3.74 -14.95 -12.45
N ALA A 234 3.50 -14.15 -13.49
CA ALA A 234 2.15 -13.80 -13.93
C ALA A 234 1.36 -15.02 -14.42
N GLN A 235 2.03 -16.00 -15.03
CA GLN A 235 1.43 -17.27 -15.43
C GLN A 235 1.08 -18.14 -14.22
N LEU A 236 1.98 -18.26 -13.24
CA LEU A 236 1.71 -18.98 -11.99
C LEU A 236 0.45 -18.45 -11.28
N LEU A 237 0.25 -17.12 -11.27
CA LEU A 237 -0.96 -16.52 -10.70
C LEU A 237 -2.22 -16.91 -11.47
N ARG A 238 -2.17 -16.90 -12.82
CA ARG A 238 -3.30 -17.31 -13.68
C ARG A 238 -3.69 -18.77 -13.48
N GLU A 239 -2.72 -19.66 -13.35
CA GLU A 239 -2.95 -21.08 -13.16
C GLU A 239 -3.49 -21.40 -11.77
N SER A 240 -3.10 -20.63 -10.75
CA SER A 240 -3.60 -20.80 -9.37
C SER A 240 -5.07 -20.37 -9.17
N THR A 241 -5.64 -19.65 -10.13
CA THR A 241 -7.05 -19.19 -10.11
C THR A 241 -8.02 -20.10 -10.86
N ASN A 242 -7.54 -21.19 -11.46
CA ASN A 242 -8.35 -22.24 -12.10
C ASN A 242 -8.47 -23.46 -11.17
#